data_AF-A0A8T4NFL1-F1
#
_entry.id   AF-A0A8T4NFL1-F1
#
_cell.length_a   1.000
_cell.length_b   1.000
_cell.length_c   1.000
_cell.angle_alpha   90.00
_cell.angle_beta   90.00
_cell.angle_gamma   90.00
#
_symmetry.space_group_name_H-M   'P 1'
#
loop_
_entity.id
_entity.type
_entity.pdbx_description
1 polymer ?
#
loop_
_entity_poly.entity_id
_entity_poly.type
_entity_poly.pdbx_seq_one_letter_code
_entity_poly.pdbx_strand_id
1 'polypeptide(L)'
;MSWNNVVVFLLGFVACAILFFGLSSGLEVPSTVSGFGVLGSGFDKEISPSDHVNEDDIIVLGDKVILNIRGVSLSNYADSGSMVPVLDKGANGIRIVPLSEDDVEVGDIVSFRIGGILVVHRVIEKGVDDEGVWFDVKGDANMIGDGRIRFEDIEYVTVGILY
;
A
#
# COMPACT_ATOMS: atom_id res chain seq x y z
N MET A 1 -34.13 -38.68 17.57
CA MET A 1 -33.40 -37.41 17.78
C MET A 1 -34.37 -36.46 18.48
N SER A 2 -34.02 -35.91 19.64
CA SER A 2 -34.92 -34.98 20.34
C SER A 2 -35.02 -33.66 19.56
N TRP A 3 -36.18 -33.01 19.62
CA TRP A 3 -36.44 -31.71 18.98
C TRP A 3 -35.36 -30.67 19.33
N ASN A 4 -34.87 -30.69 20.56
CA ASN A 4 -33.83 -29.78 21.05
C ASN A 4 -32.51 -29.90 20.28
N ASN A 5 -32.12 -31.11 19.86
CA ASN A 5 -30.85 -31.30 19.14
C ASN A 5 -30.93 -30.74 17.71
N VAL A 6 -32.12 -30.79 17.10
CA VAL A 6 -32.36 -30.21 15.76
C VAL A 6 -32.31 -28.68 15.82
N VAL A 7 -32.88 -28.08 16.87
CA VAL A 7 -32.87 -26.63 17.06
C VAL A 7 -31.45 -26.10 17.28
N VAL A 8 -30.64 -26.77 18.11
CA VAL A 8 -29.24 -26.37 18.35
C VAL A 8 -28.41 -26.47 17.06
N PHE A 9 -28.61 -27.53 16.27
CA PHE A 9 -27.94 -27.68 14.98
C PHE A 9 -28.32 -26.57 13.99
N LEU A 10 -29.61 -26.25 13.87
CA LEU A 10 -30.09 -25.18 12.97
C LEU A 10 -29.60 -23.80 13.41
N LEU A 11 -29.55 -23.52 14.72
CA LEU A 11 -28.95 -22.29 15.25
C LEU A 11 -27.46 -22.17 14.91
N GLY A 12 -26.71 -23.25 15.07
CA GLY A 12 -25.29 -23.29 14.67
C GLY A 12 -25.11 -23.12 13.17
N PHE A 13 -25.94 -23.78 12.35
CA PHE A 13 -25.89 -23.68 10.89
C PHE A 13 -26.23 -22.26 10.41
N VAL A 14 -27.27 -21.64 10.96
CA VAL A 14 -27.67 -20.27 10.61
C VAL A 14 -26.65 -19.25 11.09
N ALA A 15 -26.08 -19.40 12.30
CA ALA A 15 -25.01 -18.52 12.78
C ALA A 15 -23.77 -18.60 11.87
N CYS A 16 -23.39 -19.82 11.45
CA CYS A 16 -22.30 -20.03 10.51
C CYS A 16 -22.61 -19.42 9.14
N ALA A 17 -23.83 -19.66 8.61
CA ALA A 17 -24.26 -19.08 7.35
C ALA A 17 -24.29 -17.54 7.39
N ILE A 18 -24.70 -16.92 8.50
CA ILE A 18 -24.67 -15.45 8.63
C ILE A 18 -23.23 -14.92 8.64
N LEU A 19 -22.28 -15.62 9.27
CA LEU A 19 -20.86 -15.24 9.22
C LEU A 19 -20.26 -15.39 7.81
N PHE A 20 -20.66 -16.43 7.06
CA PHE A 20 -20.14 -16.69 5.72
C PHE A 20 -20.84 -15.88 4.61
N PHE A 21 -22.14 -15.59 4.75
CA PHE A 21 -22.95 -14.90 3.73
C PHE A 21 -23.30 -13.45 4.09
N GLY A 22 -23.17 -13.04 5.36
CA GLY A 22 -23.42 -11.66 5.81
C GLY A 22 -22.34 -10.66 5.40
N LEU A 23 -21.20 -11.14 4.90
CA LEU A 23 -20.12 -10.35 4.32
C LEU A 23 -20.29 -10.16 2.79
N SER A 24 -21.51 -9.94 2.29
CA SER A 24 -21.73 -9.56 0.88
C SER A 24 -21.55 -8.06 0.62
N SER A 25 -20.68 -7.40 1.37
CA SER A 25 -20.25 -6.06 0.98
C SER A 25 -19.38 -6.21 -0.27
N GLY A 26 -19.57 -5.38 -1.30
CA GLY A 26 -18.68 -5.33 -2.47
C GLY A 26 -17.24 -4.88 -2.16
N LEU A 27 -16.84 -4.94 -0.88
CA LEU A 27 -15.47 -4.78 -0.44
C LEU A 27 -14.66 -6.00 -0.87
N GLU A 28 -13.58 -5.75 -1.58
CA GLU A 28 -12.53 -6.73 -1.80
C GLU A 28 -11.71 -6.85 -0.52
N VAL A 29 -11.81 -7.99 0.15
CA VAL A 29 -11.03 -8.26 1.36
C VAL A 29 -9.72 -8.92 0.93
N PRO A 30 -8.54 -8.32 1.20
CA PRO A 30 -7.27 -9.00 1.02
C PRO A 30 -7.25 -10.21 1.96
N SER A 31 -7.43 -11.39 1.37
CA SER A 31 -7.66 -12.61 2.13
C SER A 31 -6.33 -13.29 2.43
N THR A 32 -5.94 -13.30 3.70
CA THR A 32 -4.90 -14.20 4.22
C THR A 32 -5.50 -15.55 4.61
N VAL A 33 -6.57 -16.01 3.94
CA VAL A 33 -7.17 -17.34 4.21
C VAL A 33 -6.20 -18.42 3.72
N SER A 34 -5.14 -18.64 4.49
CA SER A 34 -4.56 -19.96 4.66
C SER A 34 -5.61 -20.77 5.40
N GLY A 35 -6.37 -21.58 4.67
CA GLY A 35 -7.24 -22.58 5.28
C GLY A 35 -6.47 -23.38 6.32
N PHE A 36 -7.12 -23.64 7.45
CA PHE A 36 -6.58 -24.27 8.66
C PHE A 36 -5.69 -23.37 9.53
N GLY A 37 -6.13 -23.19 10.78
CA GLY A 37 -5.44 -22.40 11.78
C GLY A 37 -3.96 -22.74 11.89
N VAL A 38 -3.13 -21.79 11.52
CA VAL A 38 -1.73 -21.75 11.92
C VAL A 38 -1.58 -20.51 12.77
N LEU A 39 -1.40 -20.76 14.07
CA LEU A 39 -0.83 -19.82 15.02
C LEU A 39 0.56 -19.42 14.51
N GLY A 40 0.61 -18.36 13.70
CA GLY A 40 1.82 -17.70 13.26
C GLY A 40 1.94 -16.35 13.97
N SER A 41 2.40 -16.36 15.22
CA SER A 41 2.90 -15.16 15.88
C SER A 41 4.16 -14.69 15.14
N GLY A 42 4.04 -13.60 14.38
CA GLY A 42 5.15 -12.97 13.67
C GLY A 42 4.83 -12.64 12.22
N PHE A 43 3.69 -12.01 11.94
CA PHE A 43 3.61 -11.20 10.73
C PHE A 43 4.47 -9.98 10.99
N ASP A 44 5.61 -9.89 10.28
CA ASP A 44 6.31 -8.63 10.09
C ASP A 44 5.25 -7.58 9.78
N LYS A 45 5.34 -6.42 10.45
CA LYS A 45 4.42 -5.30 10.25
C LYS A 45 4.26 -5.11 8.74
N GLU A 46 3.11 -5.45 8.17
CA GLU A 46 2.89 -5.23 6.74
C GLU A 46 2.94 -3.73 6.53
N ILE A 47 3.99 -3.29 5.85
CA ILE A 47 4.23 -1.89 5.53
C ILE A 47 3.45 -1.60 4.25
N SER A 48 2.28 -0.99 4.38
CA SER A 48 1.45 -0.53 3.27
C SER A 48 1.61 0.98 3.04
N PRO A 49 1.49 1.48 1.80
CA PRO A 49 1.39 2.91 1.55
C PRO A 49 0.25 3.56 2.32
N SER A 50 0.41 4.85 2.60
CA SER A 50 -0.66 5.69 3.14
C SER A 50 -1.68 6.06 2.07
N ASP A 51 -2.88 6.42 2.51
CA ASP A 51 -3.92 6.93 1.62
C ASP A 51 -3.68 8.41 1.31
N HIS A 52 -3.16 8.66 0.11
CA HIS A 52 -2.87 10.00 -0.41
C HIS A 52 -4.01 10.57 -1.27
N VAL A 53 -5.04 9.78 -1.57
CA VAL A 53 -6.12 10.18 -2.49
C VAL A 53 -7.46 9.72 -1.92
N ASN A 54 -8.19 10.67 -1.33
CA ASN A 54 -9.53 10.39 -0.81
C ASN A 54 -10.43 9.85 -1.93
N GLU A 55 -11.32 8.92 -1.59
CA GLU A 55 -12.28 8.33 -2.53
C GLU A 55 -13.15 9.39 -3.23
N ASP A 56 -13.52 10.46 -2.52
CA ASP A 56 -14.29 11.58 -3.06
C ASP A 56 -13.56 12.34 -4.18
N ASP A 57 -12.23 12.23 -4.27
CA ASP A 57 -11.40 12.82 -5.32
C ASP A 57 -11.24 11.88 -6.53
N ILE A 58 -11.81 10.66 -6.48
CA ILE A 58 -11.75 9.66 -7.55
C ILE A 58 -13.09 9.59 -8.28
N ILE A 59 -13.13 10.16 -9.50
CA ILE A 59 -14.34 10.17 -10.32
C ILE A 59 -14.19 9.14 -11.43
N VAL A 60 -15.02 8.09 -11.38
CA VAL A 60 -15.09 7.06 -12.40
C VAL A 60 -16.25 7.33 -13.35
N LEU A 61 -15.94 7.49 -14.63
CA LEU A 61 -16.89 7.65 -15.73
C LEU A 61 -16.79 6.42 -16.65
N GLY A 62 -17.72 6.27 -17.60
CA GLY A 62 -17.76 5.09 -18.47
C GLY A 62 -16.51 4.88 -19.34
N ASP A 63 -15.75 5.93 -19.62
CA ASP A 63 -14.59 5.94 -20.52
C ASP A 63 -13.30 6.48 -19.89
N LYS A 64 -13.34 6.97 -18.63
CA LYS A 64 -12.19 7.60 -17.97
C LYS A 64 -12.29 7.58 -16.46
N VAL A 65 -11.13 7.66 -15.82
CA VAL A 65 -10.98 7.94 -14.40
C VAL A 65 -10.33 9.32 -14.26
N ILE A 66 -10.88 10.16 -13.39
CA ILE A 66 -10.36 11.48 -13.08
C ILE A 66 -9.95 11.48 -11.62
N LEU A 67 -8.68 11.79 -11.35
CA LEU A 67 -8.18 12.06 -10.00
C LEU A 67 -8.12 13.57 -9.80
N ASN A 68 -8.97 14.10 -8.93
CA ASN A 68 -9.11 15.55 -8.69
C ASN A 68 -8.16 16.05 -7.59
N ILE A 69 -6.87 15.77 -7.76
CA ILE A 69 -5.81 16.11 -6.81
C ILE A 69 -4.81 17.10 -7.42
N ARG A 70 -4.21 17.94 -6.57
CA ARG A 70 -3.27 18.98 -7.02
C ARG A 70 -1.85 18.44 -7.15
N GLY A 71 -1.07 19.04 -8.05
CA GLY A 71 0.36 18.72 -8.17
C GLY A 71 0.68 17.35 -8.75
N VAL A 72 -0.28 16.72 -9.44
CA VAL A 72 -0.07 15.42 -10.08
C VAL A 72 0.88 15.52 -11.27
N SER A 73 1.78 14.55 -11.35
CA SER A 73 2.56 14.27 -12.55
C SER A 73 2.54 12.77 -12.87
N LEU A 74 2.85 12.46 -14.12
CA LEU A 74 3.04 11.09 -14.59
C LEU A 74 4.52 10.71 -14.56
N SER A 75 4.85 9.50 -14.15
CA SER A 75 6.19 8.92 -14.23
C SER A 75 6.21 7.66 -15.09
N ASN A 76 7.40 7.35 -15.60
CA ASN A 76 7.73 6.08 -16.23
C ASN A 76 8.93 5.49 -15.49
N TYR A 77 9.00 4.16 -15.44
CA TYR A 77 10.03 3.44 -14.70
C TYR A 77 11.05 2.77 -15.62
N ALA A 78 12.31 2.79 -15.17
CA ALA A 78 13.41 2.07 -15.83
C ALA A 78 13.41 0.59 -15.41
N ASP A 79 13.93 -0.25 -16.30
CA ASP A 79 14.08 -1.70 -16.16
C ASP A 79 15.23 -2.02 -15.20
N SER A 80 15.02 -1.79 -13.91
CA SER A 80 16.01 -2.04 -12.85
C SER A 80 15.71 -3.30 -12.04
N GLY A 81 14.45 -3.77 -12.04
CA GLY A 81 13.99 -4.89 -11.23
C GLY A 81 13.92 -4.65 -9.71
N SER A 82 14.37 -3.48 -9.23
CA SER A 82 14.47 -3.16 -7.78
C SER A 82 13.14 -3.11 -7.05
N MET A 83 12.05 -2.81 -7.77
CA MET A 83 10.71 -2.66 -7.22
C MET A 83 9.77 -3.81 -7.60
N VAL A 84 10.28 -4.89 -8.19
CA VAL A 84 9.48 -6.11 -8.44
C VAL A 84 9.09 -6.73 -7.10
N PRO A 85 7.84 -7.24 -6.92
CA PRO A 85 6.78 -7.39 -7.92
C PRO A 85 5.85 -6.17 -8.05
N VAL A 86 6.10 -5.09 -7.32
CA VAL A 86 5.19 -3.94 -7.24
C VAL A 86 5.19 -3.12 -8.51
N LEU A 87 6.34 -2.82 -9.10
CA LEU A 87 6.39 -2.13 -10.39
C LEU A 87 7.65 -2.47 -11.16
N ASP A 88 7.57 -2.31 -12.48
CA ASP A 88 8.71 -2.44 -13.38
C ASP A 88 8.47 -1.59 -14.65
N LYS A 89 9.40 -1.67 -15.60
CA LYS A 89 9.27 -1.06 -16.92
C LYS A 89 7.91 -1.37 -17.57
N GLY A 90 7.27 -0.33 -18.08
CA GLY A 90 5.94 -0.41 -18.72
C GLY A 90 4.81 0.09 -17.82
N ALA A 91 5.00 0.03 -16.50
CA ALA A 91 4.08 0.66 -15.56
C ALA A 91 4.20 2.19 -15.62
N ASN A 92 3.08 2.87 -15.37
CA ASN A 92 2.99 4.32 -15.25
C ASN A 92 2.68 4.69 -13.80
N GLY A 93 3.46 5.58 -13.21
CA GLY A 93 3.19 6.10 -11.89
C GLY A 93 2.40 7.39 -11.94
N ILE A 94 1.44 7.52 -11.04
CA ILE A 94 0.78 8.78 -10.70
C ILE A 94 1.43 9.24 -9.40
N ARG A 95 1.98 10.45 -9.38
CA ARG A 95 2.74 10.95 -8.22
C ARG A 95 2.44 12.41 -7.93
N ILE A 96 2.55 12.76 -6.65
CA ILE A 96 2.36 14.12 -6.12
C ILE A 96 3.67 14.63 -5.51
N VAL A 97 3.78 15.95 -5.38
CA VAL A 97 4.88 16.58 -4.64
C VAL A 97 4.45 16.70 -3.18
N PRO A 98 5.13 16.04 -2.22
CA PRO A 98 4.83 16.22 -0.80
C PRO A 98 5.18 17.65 -0.38
N LEU A 99 4.38 18.24 0.51
CA LEU A 99 4.57 19.62 0.97
C LEU A 99 5.40 19.69 2.26
N SER A 100 5.42 18.61 3.02
CA SER A 100 6.14 18.49 4.28
C SER A 100 6.52 17.04 4.59
N GLU A 101 7.36 16.86 5.61
CA GLU A 101 7.80 15.57 6.12
C GLU A 101 6.65 14.71 6.65
N ASP A 102 5.56 15.35 7.05
CA ASP A 102 4.34 14.70 7.55
C ASP A 102 3.50 14.09 6.42
N ASP A 103 3.74 14.49 5.17
CA ASP A 103 3.08 13.90 3.98
C ASP A 103 3.78 12.61 3.50
N VAL A 104 4.83 12.17 4.18
CA VAL A 104 5.58 10.97 3.82
C VAL A 104 5.57 10.01 5.00
N GLU A 105 5.04 8.82 4.80
CA GLU A 105 4.84 7.83 5.84
C GLU A 105 5.51 6.49 5.51
N VAL A 106 5.71 5.68 6.56
CA VAL A 106 6.28 4.34 6.40
C VAL A 106 5.36 3.50 5.51
N GLY A 107 5.90 3.07 4.38
CA GLY A 107 5.25 2.27 3.36
C GLY A 107 4.95 2.97 2.06
N ASP A 108 5.08 4.30 2.03
CA ASP A 108 4.97 5.05 0.79
C ASP A 108 6.09 4.71 -0.19
N ILE A 109 5.78 4.77 -1.48
CA ILE A 109 6.79 4.66 -2.55
C ILE A 109 7.18 6.08 -2.96
N VAL A 110 8.41 6.45 -2.67
CA VAL A 110 8.93 7.80 -2.91
C VAL A 110 9.93 7.81 -4.05
N SER A 111 9.93 8.91 -4.82
CA SER A 111 11.02 9.24 -5.74
C SER A 111 11.95 10.24 -5.08
N PHE A 112 13.23 9.93 -4.98
CA PHE A 112 14.23 10.76 -4.31
C PHE A 112 15.51 10.88 -5.13
N ARG A 113 16.27 11.97 -4.91
CA ARG A 113 17.56 12.17 -5.57
C ARG A 113 18.71 11.66 -4.73
N ILE A 114 19.56 10.86 -5.36
CA ILE A 114 20.86 10.47 -4.80
C ILE A 114 21.89 10.48 -5.92
N GLY A 115 23.04 11.12 -5.70
CA GLY A 115 24.10 11.18 -6.72
C GLY A 115 23.67 11.78 -8.07
N GLY A 116 22.66 12.66 -8.07
CA GLY A 116 22.13 13.31 -9.28
C GLY A 116 21.13 12.49 -10.10
N ILE A 117 20.86 11.23 -9.72
CA ILE A 117 19.83 10.39 -10.35
C ILE A 117 18.55 10.38 -9.51
N LEU A 118 17.41 10.17 -10.15
CA LEU A 118 16.12 9.99 -9.50
C LEU A 118 15.87 8.50 -9.30
N VAL A 119 15.74 8.07 -8.05
CA VAL A 119 15.52 6.67 -7.64
C VAL A 119 14.12 6.57 -7.05
N VAL A 120 13.46 5.42 -7.21
CA VAL A 120 12.11 5.17 -6.67
C VAL A 120 12.12 3.95 -5.78
N HIS A 121 11.86 4.10 -4.48
CA HIS A 121 11.86 3.01 -3.51
C HIS A 121 10.82 3.22 -2.39
N ARG A 122 10.58 2.19 -1.59
CA ARG A 122 9.63 2.25 -0.47
C ARG A 122 10.28 2.76 0.80
N VAL A 123 9.59 3.63 1.53
CA VAL A 123 9.97 4.03 2.89
C VAL A 123 9.73 2.86 3.83
N ILE A 124 10.78 2.36 4.47
CA ILE A 124 10.70 1.25 5.43
C ILE A 124 10.79 1.72 6.88
N GLU A 125 11.36 2.91 7.11
CA GLU A 125 11.47 3.52 8.43
C GLU A 125 11.44 5.05 8.31
N LYS A 126 10.87 5.71 9.33
CA LYS A 126 10.82 7.16 9.48
C LYS A 126 11.22 7.48 10.92
N GLY A 127 12.06 8.49 11.11
CA GLY A 127 12.47 8.92 12.44
C GLY A 127 12.95 10.35 12.46
N VAL A 128 13.40 10.79 13.64
CA VAL A 128 13.93 12.13 13.87
C VAL A 128 15.29 12.02 14.54
N ASP A 129 16.24 12.81 14.08
CA ASP A 129 17.54 13.00 14.71
C ASP A 129 17.89 14.50 14.81
N ASP A 130 19.13 14.82 15.16
CA ASP A 130 19.60 16.20 15.36
C ASP A 130 19.56 17.06 14.07
N GLU A 131 19.43 16.43 12.90
CA GLU A 131 19.35 17.10 11.59
C GLU A 131 17.91 17.17 11.06
N GLY A 132 16.93 16.65 11.80
CA GLY A 132 15.51 16.66 11.45
C GLY A 132 14.96 15.27 11.11
N VAL A 133 13.89 15.24 10.30
CA VAL A 133 13.26 13.97 9.89
C VAL A 133 14.17 13.25 8.90
N TRP A 134 14.27 11.94 9.06
CA TRP A 134 14.94 11.05 8.11
C TRP A 134 14.03 9.88 7.72
N PHE A 135 14.32 9.32 6.56
CA PHE A 135 13.62 8.17 6.00
C PHE A 135 14.64 7.12 5.58
N ASP A 136 14.46 5.86 5.98
CA ASP A 136 15.20 4.75 5.38
C ASP A 136 14.33 4.18 4.25
N VAL A 137 14.93 4.04 3.07
CA VAL A 137 14.23 3.63 1.85
C VAL A 137 14.87 2.39 1.25
N LYS A 138 14.05 1.58 0.58
CA LYS A 138 14.49 0.30 0.05
C LYS A 138 13.62 -0.15 -1.13
N GLY A 139 14.26 -0.67 -2.17
CA GLY A 139 13.55 -1.36 -3.25
C GLY A 139 12.88 -2.65 -2.77
N ASP A 140 11.64 -2.91 -3.20
CA ASP A 140 10.84 -4.06 -2.75
C ASP A 140 11.51 -5.43 -3.05
N ALA A 141 12.33 -5.50 -4.11
CA ALA A 141 13.12 -6.69 -4.46
C ALA A 141 14.49 -6.76 -3.75
N ASN A 142 14.94 -5.66 -3.14
CA ASN A 142 16.28 -5.58 -2.57
C ASN A 142 16.32 -6.27 -1.19
N MET A 143 17.50 -6.69 -0.73
CA MET A 143 17.69 -7.19 0.64
C MET A 143 18.09 -6.07 1.61
N ILE A 144 18.86 -5.11 1.12
CA ILE A 144 19.49 -4.03 1.88
C ILE A 144 18.85 -2.70 1.43
N GLY A 145 18.60 -1.80 2.38
CA GLY A 145 18.13 -0.44 2.08
C GLY A 145 19.21 0.43 1.45
N ASP A 146 18.79 1.50 0.79
CA ASP A 146 19.68 2.46 0.15
C ASP A 146 20.30 3.44 1.16
N GLY A 147 19.83 3.41 2.40
CA GLY A 147 20.28 4.23 3.51
C GLY A 147 19.32 5.36 3.83
N ARG A 148 19.71 6.18 4.82
CA ARG A 148 18.92 7.31 5.28
C ARG A 148 18.98 8.46 4.29
N ILE A 149 17.80 8.95 3.91
CA ILE A 149 17.61 10.16 3.11
C ILE A 149 16.87 11.22 3.94
N ARG A 150 16.98 12.48 3.51
CA ARG A 150 16.24 13.61 4.10
C ARG A 150 15.03 13.96 3.26
N PHE A 151 14.10 14.72 3.84
CA PHE A 151 12.93 15.19 3.10
C PHE A 151 13.29 16.00 1.86
N GLU A 152 14.36 16.80 1.93
CA GLU A 152 14.87 17.57 0.79
C GLU A 152 15.34 16.72 -0.40
N ASP A 153 15.65 15.44 -0.16
CA ASP A 153 15.99 14.51 -1.23
C ASP A 153 14.74 13.97 -1.94
N ILE A 154 13.58 13.99 -1.28
CA ILE A 154 12.32 13.43 -1.80
C ILE A 154 11.65 14.44 -2.74
N GLU A 155 11.46 14.05 -3.99
CA GLU A 155 10.77 14.87 -4.98
C GLU A 155 9.28 14.53 -5.10
N TYR A 156 8.93 13.25 -4.95
CA TYR A 156 7.56 12.78 -5.20
C TYR A 156 7.14 11.61 -4.31
N VAL A 157 5.85 11.54 -4.01
CA VAL A 157 5.18 10.37 -3.44
C VAL A 157 4.29 9.75 -4.52
N THR A 158 4.39 8.43 -4.70
CA THR A 158 3.57 7.66 -5.65
C THR A 158 2.22 7.37 -5.02
N VAL A 159 1.15 7.78 -5.70
CA VAL A 159 -0.23 7.64 -5.23
C VAL A 159 -1.05 6.66 -6.09
N GLY A 160 -0.50 6.23 -7.22
CA GLY A 160 -1.12 5.23 -8.09
C GLY A 160 -0.13 4.61 -9.05
N ILE A 161 -0.37 3.35 -9.41
CA ILE A 161 0.41 2.61 -10.41
C ILE A 161 -0.57 2.02 -11.41
N LEU A 162 -0.33 2.27 -12.69
CA LEU A 162 -1.11 1.72 -13.80
C LEU A 162 -0.21 0.75 -14.58
N TYR A 163 -0.67 -0.49 -14.71
CA TYR A 163 0.02 -1.57 -15.44
C TYR A 163 -0.53 -1.74 -16.86
#